data_AF-A0A397BCQ3-F1
#
_entry.id   AF-A0A397BCQ3-F1
#
_cell.length_a   1.000
_cell.length_b   1.000
_cell.length_c   1.000
_cell.angle_alpha   90.00
_cell.angle_beta   90.00
_cell.angle_gamma   90.00
#
_symmetry.space_group_name_H-M   'P 1'
#
loop_
_entity.id
_entity.type
_entity.pdbx_description
1 polymer ?
#
loop_
_entity_poly.entity_id
_entity_poly.type
_entity_poly.pdbx_seq_one_letter_code
_entity_poly.pdbx_strand_id
1 'polypeptide(L)'
;MWQICLFRFLSNVFHGVNTTATLPISSHWAKVEPLNDALSNIIGNILFAGILVVVAKWGLHWNWRWTIAAGTLGMIVIDGFVAYMTIWDVVRNQWFFTGVALAENVPQGLRFIVATYMAVEIADKGNEGATYGLVSTVSNLASPFASIFYKYVNSYFKVSQNDVKSDTLEVRWDVAYVHMIMYGFKVASLFWLFLLPPQKAEIQALKAHGGKSKVAGVLLVVIFLFCLSFAVSSNIMSIFPSTKCLRIAGGNGVLDPKTGKCPVK
;
A
#
# COMPACT_ATOMS: atom_id res chain seq x y z
N MET A 1 22.18 5.05 -5.41
CA MET A 1 21.01 4.61 -6.20
C MET A 1 20.40 3.30 -5.66
N TRP A 2 21.14 2.18 -5.67
CA TRP A 2 20.58 0.86 -5.27
C TRP A 2 19.91 0.86 -3.89
N GLN A 3 20.51 1.49 -2.89
CA GLN A 3 19.97 1.58 -1.52
C GLN A 3 18.59 2.23 -1.49
N ILE A 4 18.38 3.27 -2.30
CA ILE A 4 17.15 4.07 -2.30
C ILE A 4 16.04 3.37 -3.08
N CYS A 5 16.39 2.71 -4.18
CA CYS A 5 15.48 1.82 -4.89
C CYS A 5 15.05 0.64 -4.00
N LEU A 6 15.98 0.03 -3.26
CA LEU A 6 15.67 -1.07 -2.34
C LEU A 6 14.77 -0.61 -1.19
N PHE A 7 15.10 0.53 -0.56
CA PHE A 7 14.25 1.17 0.45
C PHE A 7 12.84 1.40 -0.10
N ARG A 8 12.73 2.02 -1.28
CA ARG A 8 11.44 2.33 -1.90
C ARG A 8 10.64 1.08 -2.20
N PHE A 9 11.29 0.04 -2.71
CA PHE A 9 10.61 -1.23 -2.97
C PHE A 9 10.09 -1.85 -1.68
N LEU A 10 10.96 -2.10 -0.70
CA LEU A 10 10.59 -2.80 0.54
C LEU A 10 9.61 -1.99 1.39
N SER A 11 9.83 -0.69 1.55
CA SER A 11 8.93 0.17 2.31
C SER A 11 7.54 0.23 1.66
N ASN A 12 7.45 0.35 0.33
CA ASN A 12 6.15 0.34 -0.36
C ASN A 12 5.49 -1.05 -0.36
N VAL A 13 6.25 -2.14 -0.42
CA VAL A 13 5.67 -3.50 -0.36
C VAL A 13 4.99 -3.70 0.99
N PHE A 14 5.69 -3.39 2.09
CA PHE A 14 5.14 -3.54 3.44
C PHE A 14 4.00 -2.56 3.70
N HIS A 15 4.14 -1.30 3.27
CA HIS A 15 3.09 -0.30 3.45
C HIS A 15 1.86 -0.55 2.57
N GLY A 16 2.07 -1.15 1.39
CA GLY A 16 1.01 -1.48 0.43
C GLY A 16 0.21 -2.74 0.78
N VAL A 17 0.57 -3.45 1.85
CA VAL A 17 -0.27 -4.53 2.40
C VAL A 17 -1.58 -3.91 2.87
N ASN A 18 -2.69 -4.40 2.32
CA ASN A 18 -4.03 -3.90 2.61
C ASN A 18 -4.99 -5.05 2.90
N THR A 19 -6.25 -4.78 3.22
CA THR A 19 -7.28 -5.80 3.42
C THR A 19 -8.27 -5.86 2.26
N THR A 20 -8.73 -7.07 1.95
CA THR A 20 -9.82 -7.30 0.99
C THR A 20 -11.19 -7.03 1.60
N ALA A 21 -11.26 -6.88 2.93
CA ALA A 21 -12.49 -6.61 3.66
C ALA A 21 -12.95 -5.15 3.54
N THR A 22 -12.08 -4.19 3.20
CA THR A 22 -12.42 -2.75 3.14
C THR A 22 -13.60 -2.47 2.22
N LEU A 23 -13.61 -3.07 1.02
CA LEU A 23 -14.68 -2.90 0.04
C LEU A 23 -16.02 -3.47 0.55
N PRO A 24 -16.10 -4.75 0.99
CA PRO A 24 -17.28 -5.30 1.64
C PRO A 24 -17.79 -4.50 2.83
N ILE A 25 -16.91 -3.97 3.69
CA ILE A 25 -17.28 -3.16 4.86
C ILE A 25 -17.90 -1.85 4.40
N SER A 26 -17.27 -1.17 3.45
CA SER A 26 -17.76 0.08 2.88
C SER A 26 -19.16 -0.10 2.28
N SER A 27 -19.37 -1.16 1.50
CA SER A 27 -20.65 -1.39 0.80
C SER A 27 -21.76 -1.95 1.69
N HIS A 28 -21.46 -2.87 2.62
CA HIS A 28 -22.49 -3.59 3.38
C HIS A 28 -22.69 -3.08 4.80
N TRP A 29 -21.62 -2.70 5.50
CA TRP A 29 -21.73 -2.22 6.89
C TRP A 29 -21.87 -0.70 6.96
N ALA A 30 -20.97 0.03 6.32
CA ALA A 30 -21.01 1.50 6.26
C ALA A 30 -22.04 2.02 5.23
N LYS A 31 -22.51 1.15 4.33
CA LYS A 31 -23.52 1.43 3.28
C LYS A 31 -23.18 2.66 2.45
N VAL A 32 -21.91 2.87 2.13
CA VAL A 32 -21.44 4.03 1.36
C VAL A 32 -22.08 4.02 -0.02
N GLU A 33 -22.80 5.09 -0.35
CA GLU A 33 -23.38 5.27 -1.67
C GLU A 33 -22.30 5.64 -2.71
N PRO A 34 -22.41 5.20 -3.97
CA PRO A 34 -21.44 5.52 -5.02
C PRO A 34 -21.23 7.02 -5.23
N LEU A 35 -22.28 7.83 -5.06
CA LEU A 35 -22.18 9.28 -5.15
C LEU A 35 -21.28 9.85 -4.04
N ASN A 36 -21.44 9.36 -2.82
CA ASN A 36 -20.64 9.80 -1.68
C ASN A 36 -19.17 9.36 -1.82
N ASP A 37 -18.95 8.14 -2.31
CA ASP A 37 -17.61 7.64 -2.63
C ASP A 37 -16.93 8.50 -3.71
N ALA A 38 -17.65 8.86 -4.78
CA ALA A 38 -17.14 9.73 -5.83
C ALA A 38 -16.79 11.14 -5.32
N LEU A 39 -17.68 11.76 -4.53
CA LEU A 39 -17.43 13.07 -3.92
C LEU A 39 -16.22 13.04 -2.99
N SER A 40 -16.11 11.99 -2.17
CA SER A 40 -14.99 11.81 -1.26
C SER A 40 -13.67 11.60 -2.00
N ASN A 41 -13.66 10.89 -3.13
CA ASN A 41 -12.47 10.82 -3.98
C ASN A 41 -12.06 12.20 -4.53
N ILE A 42 -13.01 13.05 -4.93
CA ILE A 42 -12.71 14.42 -5.39
C ILE A 42 -12.10 15.23 -4.25
N ILE A 43 -12.71 15.21 -3.07
CA ILE A 43 -12.21 15.92 -1.87
C ILE A 43 -10.83 15.39 -1.48
N GLY A 44 -10.63 14.07 -1.53
CA GLY A 44 -9.36 13.42 -1.25
C GLY A 44 -8.24 13.88 -2.18
N ASN A 45 -8.53 14.02 -3.48
CA ASN A 45 -7.56 14.56 -4.46
C ASN A 45 -7.23 16.04 -4.21
N ILE A 46 -8.21 16.85 -3.82
CA ILE A 46 -7.98 18.25 -3.44
C ILE A 46 -7.11 18.33 -2.18
N LEU A 47 -7.39 17.51 -1.17
CA LEU A 47 -6.58 17.40 0.03
C LEU A 47 -5.15 17.00 -0.34
N PHE A 48 -4.99 15.92 -1.11
CA PHE A 48 -3.68 15.46 -1.60
C PHE A 48 -2.88 16.59 -2.26
N ALA A 49 -3.48 17.33 -3.19
CA ALA A 49 -2.87 18.48 -3.82
C ALA A 49 -2.50 19.58 -2.80
N GLY A 50 -3.37 19.86 -1.83
CA GLY A 50 -3.11 20.79 -0.74
C GLY A 50 -1.90 20.39 0.11
N ILE A 51 -1.79 19.12 0.49
CA ILE A 51 -0.63 18.60 1.22
C ILE A 51 0.66 18.78 0.41
N LEU A 52 0.63 18.53 -0.89
CA LEU A 52 1.81 18.77 -1.75
C LEU A 52 2.28 20.23 -1.69
N VAL A 53 1.35 21.19 -1.74
CA VAL A 53 1.68 22.62 -1.63
C VAL A 53 2.26 22.95 -0.26
N VAL A 54 1.68 22.40 0.81
CA VAL A 54 2.15 22.61 2.19
C VAL A 54 3.57 22.07 2.35
N VAL A 55 3.81 20.83 1.95
CA VAL A 55 5.13 20.21 2.07
C VAL A 55 6.15 20.90 1.16
N ALA A 56 5.74 21.37 -0.03
CA ALA A 56 6.62 22.11 -0.91
C ALA A 56 7.08 23.46 -0.33
N LYS A 57 6.21 24.16 0.42
CA LYS A 57 6.54 25.44 1.04
C LYS A 57 7.27 25.31 2.37
N TRP A 58 6.86 24.38 3.22
CA TRP A 58 7.32 24.30 4.62
C TRP A 58 8.07 23.01 4.97
N GLY A 59 7.97 21.97 4.14
CA GLY A 59 8.54 20.64 4.43
C GLY A 59 10.01 20.46 4.06
N LEU A 60 10.66 21.48 3.46
CA LEU A 60 12.05 21.42 3.00
C LEU A 60 13.06 21.17 4.13
N HIS A 61 12.75 21.64 5.35
CA HIS A 61 13.62 21.50 6.52
C HIS A 61 13.19 20.35 7.45
N TRP A 62 12.13 19.62 7.11
CA TRP A 62 11.65 18.54 7.97
C TRP A 62 12.54 17.30 7.85
N ASN A 63 12.67 16.58 8.97
CA ASN A 63 13.29 15.27 8.96
C ASN A 63 12.31 14.25 8.37
N TRP A 64 12.62 13.78 7.17
CA TRP A 64 11.72 12.94 6.38
C TRP A 64 11.39 11.61 7.06
N ARG A 65 12.33 11.04 7.84
CA ARG A 65 12.08 9.80 8.60
C ARG A 65 10.97 10.01 9.61
N TRP A 66 11.08 11.07 10.40
CA TRP A 66 10.10 11.38 11.45
C TRP A 66 8.76 11.79 10.88
N THR A 67 8.73 12.56 9.80
CA THR A 67 7.46 12.96 9.20
C THR A 67 6.71 11.76 8.63
N ILE A 68 7.41 10.84 7.93
CA ILE A 68 6.79 9.61 7.43
C ILE A 68 6.35 8.72 8.60
N ALA A 69 7.18 8.54 9.62
CA ALA A 69 6.83 7.72 10.79
C ALA A 69 5.60 8.26 11.52
N ALA A 70 5.60 9.55 11.86
CA ALA A 70 4.49 10.21 12.54
C ALA A 70 3.20 10.17 11.71
N GLY A 71 3.28 10.45 10.41
CA GLY A 71 2.12 10.39 9.52
C GLY A 71 1.54 8.97 9.40
N THR A 72 2.40 7.95 9.39
CA THR A 72 1.96 6.54 9.32
C THR A 72 1.33 6.09 10.63
N LEU A 73 1.99 6.34 11.76
CA LEU A 73 1.49 5.93 13.06
C LEU A 73 0.20 6.66 13.41
N GLY A 74 0.13 7.98 13.16
CA GLY A 74 -1.09 8.76 13.33
C GLY A 74 -2.24 8.22 12.47
N MET A 75 -1.96 7.87 11.21
CA MET A 75 -2.96 7.27 10.34
C MET A 75 -3.44 5.91 10.82
N ILE A 76 -2.53 5.04 11.28
CA ILE A 76 -2.89 3.72 11.81
C ILE A 76 -3.78 3.85 13.04
N VAL A 77 -3.53 4.83 13.91
CA VAL A 77 -4.36 5.07 15.10
C VAL A 77 -5.76 5.55 14.69
N ILE A 78 -5.85 6.50 13.76
CA ILE A 78 -7.14 7.04 13.29
C ILE A 78 -7.94 5.96 12.54
N ASP A 79 -7.31 5.31 11.55
CA ASP A 79 -7.93 4.25 10.76
C ASP A 79 -8.34 3.07 11.63
N GLY A 80 -7.44 2.61 12.51
CA GLY A 80 -7.73 1.52 13.44
C GLY A 80 -8.93 1.85 14.32
N PHE A 81 -8.98 3.04 14.91
CA PHE A 81 -10.11 3.45 15.75
C PHE A 81 -11.44 3.38 14.99
N VAL A 82 -11.51 3.95 13.78
CA VAL A 82 -12.73 3.94 12.96
C VAL A 82 -13.08 2.54 12.46
N ALA A 83 -12.09 1.79 11.96
CA ALA A 83 -12.29 0.44 11.44
C ALA A 83 -12.83 -0.49 12.54
N TYR A 84 -12.23 -0.50 13.72
CA TYR A 84 -12.69 -1.35 14.83
C TYR A 84 -14.09 -0.95 15.33
N MET A 85 -14.43 0.34 15.39
CA MET A 85 -15.81 0.75 15.72
C MET A 85 -16.83 0.34 14.67
N THR A 86 -16.44 0.31 13.40
CA THR A 86 -17.30 -0.14 12.30
C THR A 86 -17.48 -1.67 12.33
N ILE A 87 -16.39 -2.41 12.61
CA ILE A 87 -16.38 -3.88 12.73
C ILE A 87 -17.27 -4.35 13.88
N TRP A 88 -17.17 -3.71 15.05
CA TRP A 88 -17.93 -4.07 16.25
C TRP A 88 -19.33 -3.44 16.33
N ASP A 89 -19.79 -2.78 15.27
CA ASP A 89 -21.15 -2.22 15.16
C ASP A 89 -21.46 -1.13 16.21
N VAL A 90 -20.44 -0.36 16.61
CA VAL A 90 -20.61 0.80 17.51
C VAL A 90 -21.04 2.03 16.70
N VAL A 91 -20.34 2.31 15.60
CA VAL A 91 -20.64 3.43 14.68
C VAL A 91 -20.48 2.94 13.25
N ARG A 92 -21.58 2.85 12.50
CA ARG A 92 -21.61 2.50 11.07
C ARG A 92 -22.25 3.63 10.27
N ASN A 93 -21.46 4.68 9.99
CA ASN A 93 -21.88 5.83 9.20
C ASN A 93 -20.97 6.02 7.99
N GLN A 94 -21.56 6.35 6.83
CA GLN A 94 -20.86 6.56 5.58
C GLN A 94 -19.73 7.59 5.73
N TRP A 95 -20.02 8.78 6.25
CA TRP A 95 -19.04 9.85 6.41
C TRP A 95 -17.98 9.55 7.46
N PHE A 96 -18.34 8.75 8.46
CA PHE A 96 -17.42 8.32 9.49
C PHE A 96 -16.35 7.39 8.92
N PHE A 97 -16.76 6.42 8.09
CA PHE A 97 -15.84 5.50 7.42
C PHE A 97 -15.05 6.20 6.29
N THR A 98 -15.74 6.96 5.44
CA THR A 98 -15.11 7.62 4.29
C THR A 98 -14.20 8.78 4.70
N GLY A 99 -14.45 9.43 5.84
CA GLY A 99 -13.58 10.47 6.40
C GLY A 99 -12.15 9.98 6.66
N VAL A 100 -11.98 8.70 6.96
CA VAL A 100 -10.65 8.09 7.11
C VAL A 100 -9.93 8.00 5.79
N ALA A 101 -10.60 7.57 4.72
CA ALA A 101 -10.01 7.55 3.38
C ALA A 101 -9.53 8.95 2.96
N LEU A 102 -10.25 10.00 3.35
CA LEU A 102 -9.82 11.39 3.16
C LEU A 102 -8.52 11.69 3.93
N ALA A 103 -8.45 11.29 5.21
CA ALA A 103 -7.27 11.49 6.06
C ALA A 103 -6.04 10.73 5.53
N GLU A 104 -6.20 9.58 4.88
CA GLU A 104 -5.08 8.78 4.31
C GLU A 104 -4.34 9.52 3.19
N ASN A 105 -5.00 10.47 2.51
CA ASN A 105 -4.36 11.30 1.48
C ASN A 105 -3.22 12.17 2.04
N VAL A 106 -3.26 12.51 3.34
CA VAL A 106 -2.22 13.30 4.02
C VAL A 106 -0.88 12.54 4.06
N PRO A 107 -0.77 11.37 4.72
CA PRO A 107 0.47 10.61 4.75
C PRO A 107 0.87 10.09 3.36
N GLN A 108 -0.08 9.81 2.47
CA GLN A 108 0.22 9.43 1.09
C GLN A 108 0.90 10.56 0.31
N GLY A 109 0.36 11.78 0.39
CA GLY A 109 0.95 12.98 -0.22
C GLY A 109 2.36 13.25 0.28
N LEU A 110 2.56 13.14 1.59
CA LEU A 110 3.88 13.29 2.20
C LEU A 110 4.89 12.25 1.70
N ARG A 111 4.51 10.97 1.66
CA ARG A 111 5.37 9.89 1.15
C ARG A 111 5.74 10.08 -0.32
N PHE A 112 4.79 10.58 -1.11
CA PHE A 112 4.94 10.83 -2.54
C PHE A 112 5.93 11.97 -2.80
N ILE A 113 5.73 13.13 -2.19
CA ILE A 113 6.60 14.30 -2.44
C ILE A 113 8.03 14.08 -1.94
N VAL A 114 8.19 13.44 -0.77
CA VAL A 114 9.53 13.04 -0.29
C VAL A 114 10.19 12.08 -1.28
N ALA A 115 9.43 11.18 -1.93
CA ALA A 115 9.97 10.31 -2.98
C ALA A 115 10.56 11.08 -4.14
N THR A 116 9.80 12.05 -4.61
CA THR A 116 10.15 12.87 -5.76
C THR A 116 11.38 13.70 -5.45
N TYR A 117 11.47 14.33 -4.27
CA TYR A 117 12.66 15.08 -3.87
C TYR A 117 13.89 14.21 -3.80
N MET A 118 13.80 13.01 -3.20
CA MET A 118 14.94 12.10 -3.18
C MET A 118 15.41 11.74 -4.59
N ALA A 119 14.47 11.36 -5.47
CA ALA A 119 14.80 10.90 -6.81
C ALA A 119 15.53 11.98 -7.63
N VAL A 120 15.09 13.24 -7.53
CA VAL A 120 15.73 14.37 -8.19
C VAL A 120 17.11 14.68 -7.60
N GLU A 121 17.26 14.65 -6.27
CA GLU A 121 18.55 15.00 -5.65
C GLU A 121 19.66 13.98 -5.93
N ILE A 122 19.31 12.70 -6.04
CA ILE A 122 20.27 11.63 -6.36
C ILE A 122 20.66 11.66 -7.84
N ALA A 123 19.80 12.16 -8.71
CA ALA A 123 20.02 12.11 -10.14
C ALA A 123 21.21 12.95 -10.57
N ASP A 124 22.02 12.43 -11.49
CA ASP A 124 23.07 13.21 -12.14
C ASP A 124 22.44 14.18 -13.16
N LYS A 125 23.12 15.32 -13.36
CA LYS A 125 22.67 16.36 -14.28
C LYS A 125 22.50 15.76 -15.69
N GLY A 126 21.30 15.89 -16.25
CA GLY A 126 20.95 15.33 -17.57
C GLY A 126 20.35 13.91 -17.54
N ASN A 127 20.29 13.24 -16.37
CA ASN A 127 19.66 11.92 -16.21
C ASN A 127 18.55 11.89 -15.14
N GLU A 128 18.00 13.07 -14.81
CA GLU A 128 16.94 13.26 -13.82
C GLU A 128 15.67 12.48 -14.17
N GLY A 129 15.26 12.53 -15.44
CA GLY A 129 14.09 11.81 -15.93
C GLY A 129 14.21 10.29 -15.79
N ALA A 130 15.35 9.70 -16.17
CA ALA A 130 15.52 8.25 -16.05
C ALA A 130 15.62 7.80 -14.58
N THR A 131 16.27 8.60 -13.74
CA THR A 131 16.38 8.33 -12.29
C THR A 131 15.00 8.37 -11.63
N TYR A 132 14.20 9.39 -11.93
CA TYR A 132 12.83 9.51 -11.46
C TYR A 132 11.94 8.38 -11.99
N GLY A 133 12.05 8.08 -13.29
CA GLY A 133 11.34 6.97 -13.92
C GLY A 133 11.63 5.63 -13.24
N LEU A 134 12.90 5.32 -13.00
CA LEU A 134 13.31 4.11 -12.28
C LEU A 134 12.71 4.05 -10.87
N VAL A 135 12.83 5.11 -10.08
CA VAL A 135 12.31 5.15 -8.70
C VAL A 135 10.78 5.03 -8.68
N SER A 136 10.10 5.67 -9.63
CA SER A 136 8.64 5.60 -9.77
C SER A 136 8.20 4.19 -10.16
N THR A 137 8.81 3.57 -11.17
CA THR A 137 8.49 2.20 -11.59
C THR A 137 8.74 1.21 -10.45
N VAL A 138 9.82 1.38 -9.69
CA VAL A 138 10.11 0.54 -8.51
C VAL A 138 9.04 0.67 -7.43
N SER A 139 8.55 1.89 -7.20
CA SER A 139 7.49 2.15 -6.23
C SER A 139 6.15 1.58 -6.69
N ASN A 140 5.81 1.71 -7.98
CA ASN A 140 4.57 1.18 -8.53
C ASN A 140 4.54 -0.35 -8.57
N LEU A 141 5.67 -1.01 -8.79
CA LEU A 141 5.74 -2.48 -8.76
C LEU A 141 5.49 -3.07 -7.36
N ALA A 142 5.76 -2.30 -6.31
CA ALA A 142 5.51 -2.76 -4.94
C ALA A 142 4.02 -3.03 -4.66
N SER A 143 3.12 -2.26 -5.28
CA SER A 143 1.66 -2.39 -5.10
C SER A 143 1.11 -3.77 -5.51
N PRO A 144 1.31 -4.27 -6.75
CA PRO A 144 0.82 -5.58 -7.13
C PRO A 144 1.48 -6.69 -6.32
N PHE A 145 2.76 -6.56 -5.94
CA PHE A 145 3.43 -7.55 -5.10
C PHE A 145 2.83 -7.62 -3.69
N ALA A 146 2.58 -6.47 -3.06
CA ALA A 146 1.87 -6.39 -1.79
C ALA A 146 0.46 -6.99 -1.90
N SER A 147 -0.21 -6.78 -3.04
CA SER A 147 -1.53 -7.35 -3.32
C SER A 147 -1.59 -8.86 -3.31
N ILE A 148 -0.55 -9.52 -3.84
CA ILE A 148 -0.49 -10.97 -3.82
C ILE A 148 -0.34 -11.45 -2.38
N PHE A 149 0.52 -10.80 -1.61
CA PHE A 149 0.78 -11.17 -0.23
C PHE A 149 -0.49 -11.05 0.63
N TYR A 150 -1.16 -9.90 0.61
CA TYR A 150 -2.36 -9.73 1.43
C TYR A 150 -3.53 -10.55 0.94
N LYS A 151 -3.73 -10.72 -0.38
CA LYS A 151 -4.79 -11.60 -0.90
C LYS A 151 -4.57 -13.05 -0.49
N TYR A 152 -3.31 -13.50 -0.50
CA TYR A 152 -2.95 -14.84 -0.03
C TYR A 152 -3.28 -15.03 1.45
N VAL A 153 -2.85 -14.10 2.31
CA VAL A 153 -3.16 -14.15 3.76
C VAL A 153 -4.68 -14.10 3.99
N ASN A 154 -5.38 -13.20 3.31
CA ASN A 154 -6.82 -13.01 3.45
C ASN A 154 -7.64 -14.20 2.94
N SER A 155 -7.08 -15.01 2.03
CA SER A 155 -7.75 -16.23 1.53
C SER A 155 -8.00 -17.29 2.60
N TYR A 156 -7.35 -17.16 3.76
CA TYR A 156 -7.57 -18.03 4.93
C TYR A 156 -8.71 -17.55 5.85
N PHE A 157 -9.24 -16.34 5.66
CA PHE A 157 -10.25 -15.72 6.51
C PHE A 157 -11.58 -15.51 5.77
N LYS A 158 -12.70 -15.46 6.50
CA LYS A 158 -14.05 -15.18 5.95
C LYS A 158 -14.25 -13.68 5.71
N VAL A 159 -13.59 -13.15 4.68
CA VAL A 159 -13.62 -11.71 4.33
C VAL A 159 -14.25 -11.42 2.96
N SER A 160 -14.99 -12.39 2.39
CA SER A 160 -15.68 -12.18 1.11
C SER A 160 -16.92 -11.30 1.28
N GLN A 161 -17.43 -10.73 0.18
CA GLN A 161 -18.66 -9.93 0.23
C GLN A 161 -19.85 -10.68 0.84
N ASN A 162 -19.98 -11.99 0.58
CA ASN A 162 -21.07 -12.78 1.12
C ASN A 162 -20.89 -13.08 2.60
N ASP A 163 -19.65 -13.24 3.06
CA ASP A 163 -19.36 -13.44 4.48
C ASP A 163 -19.68 -12.18 5.27
N VAL A 164 -19.23 -11.02 4.80
CA VAL A 164 -19.46 -9.72 5.46
C VAL A 164 -20.95 -9.36 5.52
N LYS A 165 -21.75 -9.77 4.53
CA LYS A 165 -23.22 -9.63 4.57
C LYS A 165 -23.88 -10.43 5.70
N SER A 166 -23.30 -11.57 6.10
CA SER A 166 -23.87 -12.40 7.17
C SER A 166 -23.75 -11.76 8.55
N ASP A 167 -22.81 -10.81 8.72
CA ASP A 167 -22.54 -10.05 9.95
C ASP A 167 -22.48 -10.92 11.23
N THR A 168 -21.97 -12.15 11.11
CA THR A 168 -21.80 -13.08 12.24
C THR A 168 -20.58 -12.70 13.09
N LEU A 169 -20.57 -13.13 14.36
CA LEU A 169 -19.46 -12.87 15.27
C LEU A 169 -18.13 -13.42 14.75
N GLU A 170 -18.13 -14.59 14.10
CA GLU A 170 -16.95 -15.18 13.48
C GLU A 170 -16.37 -14.27 12.39
N VAL A 171 -17.23 -13.72 11.52
CA VAL A 171 -16.81 -12.83 10.44
C VAL A 171 -16.23 -11.53 10.99
N ARG A 172 -16.81 -10.97 12.06
CA ARG A 172 -16.28 -9.77 12.71
C ARG A 172 -14.86 -10.00 13.26
N TRP A 173 -14.60 -11.17 13.86
CA TRP A 173 -13.25 -11.56 14.29
C TRP A 173 -12.29 -11.75 13.12
N ASP A 174 -12.69 -12.46 12.07
CA ASP A 174 -11.86 -12.67 10.88
C ASP A 174 -11.47 -11.34 10.22
N VAL A 175 -12.43 -10.43 10.09
CA VAL A 175 -12.20 -9.08 9.57
C VAL A 175 -11.24 -8.30 10.49
N ALA A 176 -11.41 -8.38 11.81
CA ALA A 176 -10.54 -7.75 12.80
C ALA A 176 -9.09 -8.27 12.72
N TYR A 177 -8.88 -9.58 12.54
CA TYR A 177 -7.55 -10.18 12.39
C TYR A 177 -6.85 -9.69 11.14
N VAL A 178 -7.55 -9.65 10.01
CA VAL A 178 -6.96 -9.17 8.75
C VAL A 178 -6.56 -7.69 8.86
N HIS A 179 -7.36 -6.84 9.52
CA HIS A 179 -6.97 -5.46 9.79
C HIS A 179 -5.74 -5.36 10.71
N MET A 180 -5.67 -6.19 11.75
CA MET A 180 -4.50 -6.24 12.63
C MET A 180 -3.22 -6.62 11.88
N ILE A 181 -3.30 -7.62 11.00
CA ILE A 181 -2.17 -8.03 10.15
C ILE A 181 -1.77 -6.87 9.23
N MET A 182 -2.73 -6.24 8.56
CA MET A 182 -2.49 -5.07 7.71
C MET A 182 -1.75 -3.96 8.47
N TYR A 183 -2.22 -3.57 9.67
CA TYR A 183 -1.57 -2.56 10.49
C TYR A 183 -0.16 -2.99 10.91
N GLY A 184 0.03 -4.26 11.27
CA GLY A 184 1.34 -4.83 11.59
C GLY A 184 2.34 -4.65 10.44
N PHE A 185 1.94 -4.92 9.20
CA PHE A 185 2.77 -4.67 8.02
C PHE A 185 3.02 -3.18 7.76
N LYS A 186 2.01 -2.31 7.93
CA LYS A 186 2.19 -0.86 7.83
C LYS A 186 3.18 -0.34 8.89
N VAL A 187 3.17 -0.86 10.12
CA VAL A 187 4.20 -0.53 11.15
C VAL A 187 5.56 -1.11 10.77
N ALA A 188 5.62 -2.37 10.33
CA ALA A 188 6.86 -2.99 9.88
C ALA A 188 7.50 -2.26 8.69
N SER A 189 6.72 -1.54 7.87
CA SER A 189 7.25 -0.67 6.81
C SER A 189 8.17 0.43 7.34
N LEU A 190 7.98 0.85 8.60
CA LEU A 190 8.78 1.88 9.27
C LEU A 190 10.17 1.37 9.63
N PHE A 191 10.35 0.06 9.79
CA PHE A 191 11.67 -0.52 10.02
C PHE A 191 12.63 -0.09 8.91
N TRP A 192 12.19 -0.12 7.65
CA TRP A 192 13.03 0.25 6.50
C TRP A 192 13.44 1.73 6.48
N LEU A 193 12.88 2.61 7.31
CA LEU A 193 13.24 4.03 7.37
C LEU A 193 14.70 4.27 7.77
N PHE A 194 15.40 3.31 8.39
CA PHE A 194 16.84 3.46 8.64
C PHE A 194 17.64 3.60 7.33
N LEU A 195 17.13 3.02 6.24
CA LEU A 195 17.78 3.01 4.92
C LEU A 195 17.55 4.32 4.15
N LEU A 196 16.52 5.08 4.53
CA LEU A 196 16.17 6.40 3.99
C LEU A 196 17.06 7.47 4.64
N PRO A 197 17.78 8.33 3.90
CA PRO A 197 18.46 9.47 4.52
C PRO A 197 17.45 10.47 5.11
N PRO A 198 17.67 10.99 6.33
CA PRO A 198 16.73 11.85 7.07
C PRO A 198 16.55 13.24 6.48
N GLN A 199 17.49 13.75 5.67
CA GLN A 199 17.41 15.08 5.09
C GLN A 199 18.15 15.20 3.76
N LYS A 200 17.82 16.25 2.99
CA LYS A 200 18.48 16.64 1.75
C LYS A 200 20.01 16.71 1.85
N ALA A 201 20.57 17.27 2.92
CA ALA A 201 22.01 17.37 3.10
C ALA A 201 22.70 15.99 3.14
N GLU A 202 22.09 15.02 3.81
CA GLU A 202 22.62 13.66 3.90
C GLU A 202 22.50 12.89 2.59
N ILE A 203 21.46 13.18 1.77
CA ILE A 203 21.40 12.64 0.40
C ILE A 203 22.55 13.17 -0.45
N GLN A 204 22.86 14.45 -0.35
CA GLN A 204 23.97 15.05 -1.09
C GLN A 204 25.32 14.48 -0.62
N ALA A 205 25.50 14.26 0.68
CA ALA A 205 26.67 13.58 1.22
C ALA A 205 26.78 12.12 0.73
N LEU A 206 25.67 11.38 0.70
CA LEU A 206 25.61 10.01 0.18
C LEU A 206 25.88 9.96 -1.33
N LYS A 207 25.48 11.00 -2.08
CA LYS A 207 25.78 11.12 -3.51
C LYS A 207 27.28 11.39 -3.74
N ALA A 208 27.88 12.27 -2.94
CA ALA A 208 29.29 12.65 -3.07
C ALA A 208 30.26 11.55 -2.59
N HIS A 209 29.92 10.84 -1.51
CA HIS A 209 30.81 9.89 -0.84
C HIS A 209 30.33 8.42 -0.90
N GLY A 210 29.19 8.16 -1.54
CA GLY A 210 28.59 6.83 -1.57
C GLY A 210 29.40 5.80 -2.35
N GLY A 211 29.55 4.61 -1.77
CA GLY A 211 30.19 3.48 -2.42
C GLY A 211 29.39 2.92 -3.60
N LYS A 212 30.10 2.52 -4.66
CA LYS A 212 29.53 1.84 -5.82
C LYS A 212 29.62 0.32 -5.61
N SER A 213 28.49 -0.36 -5.48
CA SER A 213 28.44 -1.84 -5.41
C SER A 213 27.78 -2.41 -6.66
N LYS A 214 28.57 -3.10 -7.49
CA LYS A 214 28.06 -3.80 -8.69
C LYS A 214 27.11 -4.94 -8.30
N VAL A 215 27.46 -5.69 -7.24
CA VAL A 215 26.67 -6.84 -6.76
C VAL A 215 25.29 -6.40 -6.28
N ALA A 216 25.21 -5.32 -5.50
CA ALA A 216 23.92 -4.81 -5.02
C ALA A 216 23.03 -4.28 -6.16
N GLY A 217 23.63 -3.69 -7.19
CA GLY A 217 22.92 -3.29 -8.41
C GLY A 217 22.34 -4.48 -9.17
N VAL A 218 23.13 -5.52 -9.40
CA VAL A 218 22.67 -6.75 -10.10
C VAL A 218 21.56 -7.44 -9.31
N LEU A 219 21.73 -7.60 -7.99
CA LEU A 219 20.72 -8.21 -7.13
C LEU A 219 19.40 -7.45 -7.20
N LEU A 220 19.45 -6.12 -7.18
CA LEU A 220 18.26 -5.28 -7.28
C LEU A 220 17.53 -5.48 -8.61
N VAL A 221 18.26 -5.52 -9.74
CA VAL A 221 17.67 -5.75 -11.06
C VAL A 221 17.03 -7.13 -11.14
N VAL A 222 17.69 -8.17 -10.63
CA VAL A 222 17.15 -9.54 -10.64
C VAL A 222 15.88 -9.64 -9.80
N ILE A 223 15.88 -9.10 -8.58
CA ILE A 223 14.69 -9.05 -7.71
C ILE A 223 13.57 -8.31 -8.42
N PHE A 224 13.89 -7.18 -9.06
CA PHE A 224 12.91 -6.36 -9.75
C PHE A 224 12.26 -7.09 -10.93
N LEU A 225 13.06 -7.72 -11.80
CA LEU A 225 12.57 -8.50 -12.94
C LEU A 225 11.74 -9.71 -12.49
N PHE A 226 12.16 -10.38 -11.42
CA PHE A 226 11.40 -11.48 -10.83
C PHE A 226 10.05 -10.98 -10.31
N CYS A 227 10.03 -9.92 -9.49
CA CYS A 227 8.81 -9.36 -8.95
C CYS A 227 7.87 -8.86 -10.06
N LEU A 228 8.40 -8.26 -11.13
CA LEU A 228 7.62 -7.82 -12.29
C LEU A 228 6.98 -8.99 -13.01
N SER A 229 7.77 -10.02 -13.31
CA SER A 229 7.28 -11.22 -13.99
C SER A 229 6.21 -11.92 -13.15
N PHE A 230 6.47 -12.10 -11.85
CA PHE A 230 5.54 -12.71 -10.91
C PHE A 230 4.24 -11.90 -10.75
N ALA A 231 4.34 -10.57 -10.62
CA ALA A 231 3.20 -9.68 -10.54
C ALA A 231 2.33 -9.75 -11.80
N VAL A 232 2.95 -9.73 -12.99
CA VAL A 232 2.25 -9.85 -14.27
C VAL A 232 1.56 -11.21 -14.37
N SER A 233 2.27 -12.31 -14.09
CA SER A 233 1.69 -13.66 -14.10
C SER A 233 0.51 -13.80 -13.13
N SER A 234 0.62 -13.28 -11.90
CA SER A 234 -0.47 -13.34 -10.92
C SER A 234 -1.69 -12.52 -11.33
N ASN A 235 -1.49 -11.30 -11.85
CA ASN A 235 -2.59 -10.49 -12.36
C ASN A 235 -3.29 -11.20 -13.54
N ILE A 236 -2.54 -11.81 -14.46
CA ILE A 236 -3.11 -12.59 -15.56
C ILE A 236 -3.92 -13.79 -15.03
N MET A 237 -3.41 -14.50 -14.03
CA MET A 237 -4.14 -15.62 -13.40
C MET A 237 -5.44 -15.18 -12.71
N SER A 238 -5.52 -13.96 -12.20
CA SER A 238 -6.75 -13.44 -11.58
C SER A 238 -7.88 -13.18 -12.59
N ILE A 239 -7.52 -12.98 -13.87
CA ILE A 239 -8.47 -12.71 -14.96
C ILE A 239 -9.05 -14.01 -15.52
N PHE A 240 -8.22 -15.06 -15.65
CA PHE A 240 -8.66 -16.31 -16.26
C PHE A 240 -9.58 -17.12 -15.33
N PRO A 241 -10.80 -17.51 -15.78
CA PRO A 241 -11.73 -18.30 -14.97
C PRO A 241 -11.11 -19.60 -14.43
N SER A 242 -10.22 -20.22 -15.23
CA SER A 242 -9.54 -21.48 -14.91
C SER A 242 -8.50 -21.38 -13.78
N THR A 243 -8.01 -20.19 -13.44
CA THR A 243 -6.94 -19.98 -12.46
C THR A 243 -7.31 -19.00 -11.34
N LYS A 244 -8.44 -18.30 -11.46
CA LYS A 244 -8.94 -17.32 -10.49
C LYS A 244 -9.19 -17.89 -9.09
N CYS A 245 -9.47 -19.18 -8.95
CA CYS A 245 -9.68 -19.81 -7.63
C CYS A 245 -8.37 -20.06 -6.86
N LEU A 246 -7.21 -20.00 -7.50
CA LEU A 246 -5.92 -20.25 -6.85
C LEU A 246 -5.64 -19.15 -5.82
N ARG A 247 -5.12 -19.54 -4.65
CA ARG A 247 -4.75 -18.59 -3.58
C ARG A 247 -3.70 -17.57 -4.03
N ILE A 248 -2.79 -17.98 -4.92
CA ILE A 248 -1.78 -17.10 -5.53
C ILE A 248 -2.40 -16.02 -6.44
N ALA A 249 -3.60 -16.28 -6.97
CA ALA A 249 -4.38 -15.32 -7.74
C ALA A 249 -5.37 -14.53 -6.85
N GLY A 250 -5.37 -14.79 -5.54
CA GLY A 250 -6.28 -14.19 -4.57
C GLY A 250 -7.66 -14.85 -4.46
N GLY A 251 -7.81 -16.08 -4.96
CA GLY A 251 -9.01 -16.90 -4.76
C GLY A 251 -8.98 -17.72 -3.48
N ASN A 252 -10.11 -18.38 -3.18
CA ASN A 252 -10.32 -19.09 -1.91
C ASN A 252 -9.58 -20.45 -1.83
N GLY A 253 -8.91 -20.87 -2.90
CA GLY A 253 -8.23 -22.16 -2.99
C GLY A 253 -9.15 -23.37 -3.12
N VAL A 254 -10.47 -23.17 -3.29
CA VAL A 254 -11.45 -24.24 -3.44
C VAL A 254 -11.56 -24.63 -4.91
N LEU A 255 -11.18 -25.86 -5.23
CA LEU A 255 -11.38 -26.48 -6.54
C LEU A 255 -12.74 -27.19 -6.57
N ASP A 256 -13.37 -27.22 -7.75
CA ASP A 256 -14.58 -28.00 -7.96
C ASP A 256 -14.27 -29.49 -7.79
N PRO A 257 -14.93 -30.20 -6.84
CA PRO A 257 -14.66 -31.60 -6.55
C PRO A 257 -14.95 -32.54 -7.72
N LYS A 258 -15.73 -32.13 -8.72
CA LYS A 258 -16.03 -32.95 -9.91
C LYS A 258 -15.02 -32.79 -11.04
N THR A 259 -14.45 -31.59 -11.20
CA THR A 259 -13.60 -31.26 -12.35
C THR A 259 -12.14 -31.02 -11.98
N GLY A 260 -11.82 -30.85 -10.69
CA GLY A 260 -10.50 -30.48 -10.21
C GLY A 260 -10.04 -29.09 -10.67
N LYS A 261 -10.94 -28.30 -11.27
CA LYS A 261 -10.69 -26.97 -11.83
C LYS A 261 -11.35 -25.90 -10.97
N CYS A 262 -10.98 -24.64 -11.20
CA CYS A 262 -11.66 -23.53 -10.56
C CYS A 262 -13.16 -23.54 -10.90
N PRO A 263 -14.06 -23.42 -9.90
CA PRO A 263 -15.49 -23.41 -10.15
C PRO A 263 -15.86 -22.19 -11.00
N VAL A 264 -16.45 -22.45 -12.17
CA VAL A 264 -16.97 -21.43 -13.06
C VAL A 264 -18.34 -21.02 -12.52
N LYS A 265 -18.36 -20.00 -11.65
CA LYS A 265 -19.58 -19.28 -11.27
C LYS A 265 -19.47 -17.85 -11.74
#